data_AF-A0A523U4X6-F1
#
_entry.id   AF-A0A523U4X6-F1
#
_cell.length_a   1.000
_cell.length_b   1.000
_cell.length_c   1.000
_cell.angle_alpha   90.00
_cell.angle_beta   90.00
_cell.angle_gamma   90.00
#
_symmetry.space_group_name_H-M   'P 1'
#
loop_
_entity.id
_entity.type
_entity.pdbx_description
1 polymer ?
#
loop_
_entity_poly.entity_id
_entity_poly.type
_entity_poly.pdbx_seq_one_letter_code
_entity_poly.pdbx_strand_id
1 'polypeptide(L)'
;MPKPATKLVKRPGAICSSARMIPTASIPRRASISRSTISSGSRCPRSRLLRRSLVSHLESKWVARRIRAAAPSLGRKFNTASRIVSHEKFSGSIMSLASKEISMPDDITAEPRISVLMPCYNAGETLDETMQSLMDQTLLEFEIVAVDDGSEDSTSEKLAAWSGKDGRVRVITIAHAGIIPALNIGMEACRSHLVARMDADDVAHPERLERQVAYLEANPDVTVVGSLVESFPRDGVREGFQIYIEWLNKLVDHNAITRDIFVESPLAHPSVAFRRRRVEALGGYQEFGWPEDYDLWLRLYLDGARFEKIPEILLYWREHPKRLTRTDSRYSVENFLRAKARYLIQGPLRGRDAVIVWGAGQMGRRLSKHLVRGEAPLVAFVDIDPNKVGRTRRGAPIIPPEALKEWWDRFSNPVVLAAVGSRGARALIRENLCSRGFREGIDWWAVA
;
A
#
# COMPACT_ATOMS: atom_id res chain seq x y z
N MET A 1 -15.35 53.17 22.61
CA MET A 1 -15.93 52.24 23.59
C MET A 1 -17.45 52.19 23.41
N PRO A 2 -17.99 51.00 23.08
CA PRO A 2 -19.30 50.59 23.59
C PRO A 2 -19.26 49.20 24.25
N LYS A 3 -20.27 48.96 25.10
CA LYS A 3 -20.49 47.87 26.06
C LYS A 3 -20.75 46.48 25.43
N PRO A 4 -20.65 45.38 26.22
CA PRO A 4 -20.55 44.01 25.72
C PRO A 4 -21.90 43.32 25.51
N ALA A 5 -21.93 42.34 24.59
CA ALA A 5 -23.07 41.47 24.34
C ALA A 5 -23.08 40.23 25.25
N THR A 6 -24.26 39.96 25.80
CA THR A 6 -24.59 38.97 26.80
C THR A 6 -24.69 37.55 26.22
N LYS A 7 -24.14 36.57 26.95
CA LYS A 7 -24.36 35.12 26.78
C LYS A 7 -25.83 34.75 27.00
N LEU A 8 -26.35 33.81 26.21
CA LEU A 8 -27.50 32.99 26.60
C LEU A 8 -27.24 31.52 26.27
N VAL A 9 -27.03 30.78 27.36
CA VAL A 9 -26.94 29.32 27.47
C VAL A 9 -28.37 28.75 27.40
N LYS A 10 -28.59 27.71 26.58
CA LYS A 10 -29.76 26.82 26.75
C LYS A 10 -29.26 25.39 27.01
N ARG A 11 -29.66 24.86 28.16
CA ARG A 11 -29.53 23.46 28.58
C ARG A 11 -30.70 22.60 28.02
N PRO A 12 -30.55 21.27 28.01
CA PRO A 12 -31.38 20.35 27.22
C PRO A 12 -32.64 19.90 27.96
N GLY A 13 -33.71 19.67 27.22
CA GLY A 13 -34.91 18.97 27.68
C GLY A 13 -34.85 17.48 27.32
N ALA A 14 -35.19 16.64 28.28
CA ALA A 14 -35.19 15.19 28.19
C ALA A 14 -36.62 14.62 28.11
N ILE A 15 -36.68 13.33 27.77
CA ILE A 15 -37.75 12.34 28.02
C ILE A 15 -38.89 12.29 26.96
N CYS A 16 -38.97 11.18 26.20
CA CYS A 16 -39.89 10.08 26.54
C CYS A 16 -39.72 8.84 25.64
N SER A 17 -39.91 7.69 26.30
CA SER A 17 -39.81 6.30 25.90
C SER A 17 -40.94 5.80 24.98
N SER A 18 -40.64 4.81 24.13
CA SER A 18 -41.42 3.55 24.11
C SER A 18 -40.72 2.46 23.32
N ALA A 19 -40.59 1.30 23.96
CA ALA A 19 -40.12 0.04 23.39
C ALA A 19 -41.31 -0.74 22.80
N ARG A 20 -41.11 -1.42 21.66
CA ARG A 20 -41.89 -2.61 21.26
C ARG A 20 -40.98 -3.62 20.56
N MET A 21 -41.10 -4.87 21.00
CA MET A 21 -40.42 -6.06 20.50
C MET A 21 -41.06 -6.60 19.21
N ILE A 22 -40.19 -7.01 18.29
CA ILE A 22 -40.11 -8.22 17.43
C ILE A 22 -41.41 -9.03 17.17
N PRO A 23 -41.59 -9.54 15.93
CA PRO A 23 -41.41 -10.98 15.76
C PRO A 23 -40.53 -11.39 14.57
N THR A 24 -39.78 -12.45 14.83
CA THR A 24 -38.90 -13.24 13.98
C THR A 24 -39.62 -13.85 12.78
N ALA A 25 -39.02 -13.75 11.59
CA ALA A 25 -39.44 -14.49 10.40
C ALA A 25 -38.45 -15.60 10.06
N SER A 26 -39.03 -16.76 9.77
CA SER A 26 -38.50 -18.11 9.65
C SER A 26 -37.64 -18.38 8.41
N ILE A 27 -36.60 -19.19 8.60
CA ILE A 27 -35.77 -19.85 7.59
C ILE A 27 -36.57 -20.95 6.88
N PRO A 28 -36.63 -21.00 5.53
CA PRO A 28 -37.11 -22.19 4.83
C PRO A 28 -35.98 -23.22 4.64
N ARG A 29 -36.39 -24.47 4.80
CA ARG A 29 -35.59 -25.69 4.70
C ARG A 29 -35.05 -25.96 3.29
N ARG A 30 -33.93 -26.69 3.26
CA ARG A 30 -33.34 -27.40 2.12
C ARG A 30 -34.40 -28.10 1.25
N ALA A 31 -34.38 -27.84 -0.05
CA ALA A 31 -34.96 -28.72 -1.05
C ALA A 31 -33.83 -29.57 -1.67
N SER A 32 -33.93 -30.88 -1.46
CA SER A 32 -33.26 -31.93 -2.20
C SER A 32 -33.83 -31.99 -3.62
N ILE A 33 -33.00 -31.89 -4.66
CA ILE A 33 -33.37 -32.32 -6.01
C ILE A 33 -32.37 -33.35 -6.50
N SER A 34 -32.99 -34.40 -7.02
CA SER A 34 -32.52 -35.70 -7.45
C SER A 34 -31.52 -35.69 -8.59
N ARG A 35 -30.66 -36.72 -8.57
CA ARG A 35 -29.91 -37.22 -9.72
C ARG A 35 -30.88 -37.53 -10.87
N SER A 36 -30.56 -37.04 -12.06
CA SER A 36 -31.06 -37.61 -13.32
C SER A 36 -29.91 -37.84 -14.28
N THR A 37 -30.01 -38.98 -14.92
CA THR A 37 -29.03 -39.76 -15.65
C THR A 37 -28.73 -39.18 -17.04
N ILE A 38 -27.44 -39.23 -17.38
CA ILE A 38 -26.82 -39.55 -18.68
C ILE A 38 -27.78 -39.65 -19.88
N SER A 39 -27.57 -38.80 -20.89
CA SER A 39 -27.70 -39.19 -22.29
C SER A 39 -26.56 -38.63 -23.12
N SER A 40 -25.95 -39.54 -23.87
CA SER A 40 -24.80 -39.44 -24.75
C SER A 40 -24.97 -38.55 -25.97
N GLY A 41 -23.86 -37.95 -26.40
CA GLY A 41 -23.44 -37.99 -27.81
C GLY A 41 -23.32 -36.66 -28.55
N SER A 42 -22.09 -36.16 -28.68
CA SER A 42 -21.50 -35.83 -30.00
C SER A 42 -20.04 -35.38 -29.86
N ARG A 43 -19.20 -35.95 -30.74
CA ARG A 43 -17.74 -35.89 -30.89
C ARG A 43 -17.25 -34.46 -31.26
N CYS A 44 -16.19 -33.93 -30.61
CA CYS A 44 -14.77 -33.85 -31.07
C CYS A 44 -14.49 -32.71 -32.10
N PRO A 45 -13.30 -32.05 -32.17
CA PRO A 45 -12.04 -32.38 -31.52
C PRO A 45 -11.29 -31.27 -30.75
N ARG A 46 -10.47 -31.78 -29.83
CA ARG A 46 -9.36 -31.14 -29.12
C ARG A 46 -8.27 -30.66 -30.09
N SER A 47 -7.75 -29.46 -29.90
CA SER A 47 -6.38 -29.12 -30.27
C SER A 47 -5.45 -29.44 -29.09
N ARG A 48 -4.65 -30.51 -29.27
CA ARG A 48 -3.39 -30.72 -28.55
C ARG A 48 -2.34 -29.84 -29.23
N LEU A 49 -1.64 -29.02 -28.47
CA LEU A 49 -0.27 -28.62 -28.82
C LEU A 49 0.66 -29.03 -27.68
N LEU A 50 1.72 -29.69 -28.11
CA LEU A 50 2.70 -30.40 -27.34
C LEU A 50 3.65 -29.45 -26.61
N ARG A 51 4.12 -29.92 -25.45
CA ARG A 51 5.28 -29.45 -24.71
C ARG A 51 6.50 -29.31 -25.63
N ARG A 52 7.25 -28.22 -25.48
CA ARG A 52 8.72 -28.27 -25.51
C ARG A 52 9.27 -27.49 -24.33
N SER A 53 9.84 -28.23 -23.39
CA SER A 53 10.87 -27.80 -22.46
C SER A 53 12.14 -27.50 -23.27
N LEU A 54 12.76 -26.35 -23.02
CA LEU A 54 14.18 -26.15 -23.23
C LEU A 54 14.67 -25.17 -22.16
N VAL A 55 15.55 -25.70 -21.32
CA VAL A 55 16.25 -25.03 -20.23
C VAL A 55 17.51 -24.37 -20.78
N SER A 56 17.84 -23.22 -20.19
CA SER A 56 19.17 -22.61 -20.01
C SER A 56 19.58 -21.44 -20.91
N HIS A 57 20.27 -20.53 -20.22
CA HIS A 57 21.13 -19.44 -20.69
C HIS A 57 20.46 -18.17 -21.22
N LEU A 58 20.38 -17.15 -20.36
CA LEU A 58 20.93 -15.81 -20.61
C LEU A 58 20.84 -14.97 -19.33
N GLU A 59 21.76 -15.23 -18.40
CA GLU A 59 22.17 -14.24 -17.42
C GLU A 59 23.18 -13.27 -18.06
N SER A 60 23.23 -12.05 -17.51
CA SER A 60 24.33 -11.08 -17.60
C SER A 60 24.51 -10.34 -18.95
N LYS A 61 23.82 -9.20 -19.13
CA LYS A 61 24.30 -8.14 -20.06
C LYS A 61 23.66 -6.73 -19.95
N TRP A 62 23.29 -6.27 -18.76
CA TRP A 62 22.66 -4.94 -18.62
C TRP A 62 23.24 -3.97 -17.54
N VAL A 63 24.37 -4.28 -16.89
CA VAL A 63 24.93 -3.39 -15.83
C VAL A 63 26.23 -2.65 -16.23
N ALA A 64 26.87 -2.95 -17.36
CA ALA A 64 28.14 -2.30 -17.73
C ALA A 64 27.98 -1.21 -18.80
N ARG A 65 27.24 -0.12 -18.52
CA ARG A 65 27.23 1.07 -19.41
C ARG A 65 26.75 2.38 -18.78
N ARG A 66 27.32 2.77 -17.64
CA ARG A 66 27.39 4.19 -17.25
C ARG A 66 28.36 4.39 -16.09
N ILE A 67 29.63 4.64 -16.42
CA ILE A 67 30.60 5.53 -15.74
C ILE A 67 31.82 5.54 -16.67
N ARG A 68 31.85 6.56 -17.54
CA ARG A 68 33.05 7.01 -18.26
C ARG A 68 32.72 8.35 -18.90
N ALA A 69 32.88 9.41 -18.12
CA ALA A 69 33.19 10.77 -18.59
C ALA A 69 33.23 11.71 -17.39
N ALA A 70 34.42 12.03 -16.90
CA ALA A 70 34.85 13.34 -16.36
C ALA A 70 35.95 13.16 -15.30
N ALA A 71 37.22 13.32 -15.70
CA ALA A 71 38.28 14.05 -14.99
C ALA A 71 39.65 13.73 -15.63
N PRO A 72 40.38 14.73 -16.15
CA PRO A 72 41.76 14.56 -16.55
C PRO A 72 42.77 14.91 -15.44
N SER A 73 43.78 14.04 -15.38
CA SER A 73 45.23 14.32 -15.30
C SER A 73 45.92 14.78 -14.00
N LEU A 74 46.87 13.91 -13.62
CA LEU A 74 48.29 14.16 -13.29
C LEU A 74 48.67 14.70 -11.90
N GLY A 75 49.39 13.86 -11.13
CA GLY A 75 50.08 14.29 -9.91
C GLY A 75 50.89 13.22 -9.16
N ARG A 76 51.88 12.61 -9.82
CA ARG A 76 53.17 12.04 -9.32
C ARG A 76 53.34 11.49 -7.88
N LYS A 77 53.97 10.29 -7.87
CA LYS A 77 55.02 9.73 -6.98
C LYS A 77 54.59 9.24 -5.59
N PHE A 78 54.74 7.93 -5.34
CA PHE A 78 55.86 7.35 -4.56
C PHE A 78 55.82 5.82 -4.67
N ASN A 79 57.00 5.21 -4.79
CA ASN A 79 57.25 3.78 -4.89
C ASN A 79 58.35 3.48 -3.88
N THR A 80 58.13 2.61 -2.88
CA THR A 80 59.13 1.63 -2.40
C THR A 80 58.66 0.80 -1.21
N ALA A 81 59.14 -0.46 -1.24
CA ALA A 81 59.60 -1.30 -0.14
C ALA A 81 58.58 -2.12 0.67
N SER A 82 58.34 -3.31 0.13
CA SER A 82 58.36 -4.59 0.84
C SER A 82 59.38 -4.66 1.99
N ARG A 83 58.96 -5.16 3.16
CA ARG A 83 59.88 -5.77 4.12
C ARG A 83 59.20 -6.87 4.93
N ILE A 84 59.65 -8.09 4.67
CA ILE A 84 59.43 -9.32 5.41
C ILE A 84 60.25 -9.25 6.69
N VAL A 85 59.65 -9.55 7.83
CA VAL A 85 60.36 -10.02 9.04
C VAL A 85 59.61 -11.21 9.61
N SER A 86 60.33 -12.32 9.67
CA SER A 86 59.99 -13.61 10.22
C SER A 86 60.54 -13.77 11.65
N HIS A 87 59.98 -14.76 12.37
CA HIS A 87 60.41 -15.31 13.67
C HIS A 87 60.10 -14.39 14.88
N GLU A 88 59.62 -14.86 16.03
CA GLU A 88 59.91 -16.13 16.68
C GLU A 88 58.90 -16.48 17.78
N LYS A 89 59.00 -17.73 18.23
CA LYS A 89 58.17 -18.43 19.22
C LYS A 89 58.26 -17.79 20.62
N PHE A 90 57.13 -17.71 21.31
CA PHE A 90 57.12 -17.67 22.78
C PHE A 90 56.08 -18.67 23.30
N SER A 91 56.55 -19.82 23.74
CA SER A 91 55.80 -20.77 24.57
C SER A 91 55.94 -20.36 26.03
N GLY A 92 54.84 -20.26 26.76
CA GLY A 92 54.90 -19.95 28.20
C GLY A 92 53.52 -19.94 28.83
N SER A 93 53.13 -21.11 29.32
CA SER A 93 51.92 -21.42 30.09
C SER A 93 51.52 -20.33 31.11
N ILE A 94 50.30 -19.80 30.99
CA ILE A 94 49.52 -19.39 32.15
C ILE A 94 48.29 -20.30 32.22
N MET A 95 48.25 -21.01 33.34
CA MET A 95 47.23 -21.94 33.75
C MET A 95 45.83 -21.33 33.80
N SER A 96 44.87 -22.16 33.37
CA SER A 96 43.60 -22.44 34.05
C SER A 96 42.90 -21.25 34.68
N LEU A 97 41.86 -20.73 34.00
CA LEU A 97 40.62 -20.29 34.64
C LEU A 97 39.48 -20.36 33.59
N ALA A 98 38.47 -21.19 33.89
CA ALA A 98 37.11 -21.18 33.33
C ALA A 98 36.94 -21.43 31.81
N SER A 99 36.93 -22.69 31.40
CA SER A 99 36.06 -23.16 30.32
C SER A 99 34.60 -23.09 30.78
N LYS A 100 34.04 -21.88 30.77
CA LYS A 100 32.62 -21.71 30.49
C LYS A 100 32.56 -21.57 28.97
N GLU A 101 32.23 -22.66 28.29
CA GLU A 101 31.72 -22.59 26.92
C GLU A 101 30.52 -21.66 26.98
N ILE A 102 30.74 -20.39 26.62
CA ILE A 102 29.67 -19.55 26.13
C ILE A 102 29.32 -20.20 24.81
N SER A 103 28.23 -20.95 24.79
CA SER A 103 27.56 -21.33 23.56
C SER A 103 27.26 -20.03 22.82
N MET A 104 28.13 -19.68 21.88
CA MET A 104 27.77 -18.75 20.82
C MET A 104 26.49 -19.32 20.21
N PRO A 105 25.38 -18.57 20.15
CA PRO A 105 24.18 -19.09 19.54
C PRO A 105 24.52 -19.50 18.11
N ASP A 106 24.45 -20.81 17.87
CA ASP A 106 24.41 -21.36 16.54
C ASP A 106 23.25 -20.68 15.80
N ASP A 107 23.55 -20.24 14.58
CA ASP A 107 22.63 -19.87 13.50
C ASP A 107 22.27 -18.37 13.30
N ILE A 108 23.26 -17.59 12.85
CA ILE A 108 23.02 -16.38 12.03
C ILE A 108 23.01 -16.76 10.51
N THR A 109 22.96 -18.06 10.19
CA THR A 109 23.14 -18.60 8.85
C THR A 109 21.86 -19.06 8.16
N ALA A 110 20.77 -19.29 8.89
CA ALA A 110 19.45 -19.57 8.33
C ALA A 110 18.86 -18.34 7.64
N GLU A 111 18.23 -18.56 6.49
CA GLU A 111 17.52 -17.53 5.75
C GLU A 111 16.35 -17.01 6.60
N PRO A 112 16.22 -15.68 6.83
CA PRO A 112 15.13 -15.15 7.64
C PRO A 112 13.78 -15.46 7.00
N ARG A 113 12.78 -15.82 7.80
CA ARG A 113 11.41 -16.06 7.33
C ARG A 113 10.72 -14.79 6.82
N ILE A 114 11.16 -13.63 7.31
CA ILE A 114 10.73 -12.32 6.82
C ILE A 114 11.84 -11.28 6.99
N SER A 115 11.98 -10.38 6.01
CA SER A 115 12.85 -9.21 6.12
C SER A 115 11.99 -7.97 6.40
N VAL A 116 12.32 -7.21 7.45
CA VAL A 116 11.70 -5.91 7.72
C VAL A 116 12.43 -4.85 6.92
N LEU A 117 11.75 -4.24 5.95
CA LEU A 117 12.24 -3.12 5.16
C LEU A 117 11.83 -1.81 5.85
N MET A 118 12.82 -1.07 6.36
CA MET A 118 12.60 0.15 7.14
C MET A 118 13.42 1.32 6.58
N PRO A 119 12.83 2.21 5.75
CA PRO A 119 13.47 3.46 5.39
C PRO A 119 13.50 4.41 6.60
N CYS A 120 14.63 5.07 6.83
CA CYS A 120 14.88 5.97 7.93
C CYS A 120 15.35 7.33 7.39
N TYR A 121 14.73 8.41 7.83
CA TYR A 121 15.21 9.77 7.58
C TYR A 121 14.79 10.68 8.73
N ASN A 122 15.75 11.22 9.47
CA ASN A 122 15.50 12.14 10.59
C ASN A 122 14.47 11.62 11.61
N ALA A 123 14.61 10.35 12.00
CA ALA A 123 13.75 9.62 12.92
C ALA A 123 14.36 9.49 14.33
N GLY A 124 15.35 10.30 14.69
CA GLY A 124 16.12 10.14 15.93
C GLY A 124 15.24 10.18 17.19
N GLU A 125 14.16 10.95 17.18
CA GLU A 125 13.21 11.04 18.31
C GLU A 125 12.39 9.76 18.52
N THR A 126 12.12 9.00 17.47
CA THR A 126 11.17 7.86 17.49
C THR A 126 11.84 6.50 17.32
N LEU A 127 13.06 6.48 16.74
CA LEU A 127 13.72 5.26 16.28
C LEU A 127 13.89 4.21 17.38
N ASP A 128 14.23 4.61 18.62
CA ASP A 128 14.44 3.64 19.69
C ASP A 128 13.16 2.90 20.09
N GLU A 129 12.02 3.59 20.08
CA GLU A 129 10.71 2.99 20.34
C GLU A 129 10.32 2.03 19.20
N THR A 130 10.53 2.47 17.95
CA THR A 130 10.34 1.64 16.75
C THR A 130 11.17 0.37 16.81
N MET A 131 12.49 0.50 17.04
CA MET A 131 13.43 -0.62 17.08
C MET A 131 13.13 -1.56 18.23
N GLN A 132 12.81 -1.04 19.42
CA GLN A 132 12.41 -1.87 20.55
C GLN A 132 11.16 -2.70 20.22
N SER A 133 10.15 -2.12 19.56
CA SER A 133 8.94 -2.86 19.14
C SER A 133 9.21 -3.99 18.15
N LEU A 134 10.26 -3.86 17.33
CA LEU A 134 10.73 -4.93 16.45
C LEU A 134 11.54 -5.98 17.20
N MET A 135 12.31 -5.59 18.22
CA MET A 135 13.04 -6.55 19.07
C MET A 135 12.11 -7.38 19.95
N ASP A 136 10.95 -6.83 20.32
CA ASP A 136 9.92 -7.49 21.13
C ASP A 136 9.00 -8.41 20.30
N GLN A 137 9.31 -8.64 19.02
CA GLN A 137 8.55 -9.57 18.18
C GLN A 137 8.67 -11.01 18.69
N THR A 138 7.53 -11.70 18.69
CA THR A 138 7.40 -13.12 19.07
C THR A 138 8.06 -14.06 18.05
N LEU A 139 8.01 -13.72 16.76
CA LEU A 139 8.79 -14.39 15.72
C LEU A 139 10.25 -13.97 15.83
N LEU A 140 11.18 -14.92 15.98
CA LEU A 140 12.62 -14.63 16.11
C LEU A 140 13.37 -14.68 14.77
N GLU A 141 12.86 -15.42 13.80
CA GLU A 141 13.47 -15.71 12.49
C GLU A 141 13.26 -14.57 11.48
N PHE A 142 13.72 -13.36 11.82
CA PHE A 142 13.64 -12.19 10.94
C PHE A 142 14.97 -11.42 10.88
N GLU A 143 15.09 -10.58 9.86
CA GLU A 143 16.11 -9.53 9.82
C GLU A 143 15.47 -8.15 9.67
N ILE A 144 16.20 -7.10 10.04
CA ILE A 144 15.83 -5.72 9.77
C ILE A 144 16.83 -5.15 8.78
N VAL A 145 16.34 -4.68 7.64
CA VAL A 145 17.09 -3.90 6.66
C VAL A 145 16.69 -2.44 6.83
N ALA A 146 17.46 -1.73 7.64
CA ALA A 146 17.28 -0.30 7.88
C ALA A 146 18.08 0.51 6.86
N VAL A 147 17.41 1.37 6.10
CA VAL A 147 18.05 2.23 5.11
C VAL A 147 18.02 3.66 5.58
N ASP A 148 19.17 4.18 6.00
CA ASP A 148 19.34 5.58 6.38
C ASP A 148 19.54 6.44 5.13
N ASP A 149 18.51 7.22 4.80
CA ASP A 149 18.43 8.12 3.63
C ASP A 149 19.13 9.46 3.91
N GLY A 150 20.35 9.40 4.43
CA GLY A 150 21.20 10.55 4.71
C GLY A 150 20.65 11.46 5.81
N SER A 151 20.28 10.88 6.96
CA SER A 151 19.80 11.65 8.11
C SER A 151 20.83 12.67 8.62
N GLU A 152 20.33 13.79 9.14
CA GLU A 152 21.14 14.89 9.70
C GLU A 152 21.01 14.98 11.23
N ASP A 153 20.15 14.16 11.83
CA ASP A 153 19.97 14.05 13.27
C ASP A 153 20.66 12.79 13.85
N SER A 154 20.32 12.41 15.08
CA SER A 154 20.88 11.22 15.75
C SER A 154 20.48 9.85 15.14
N THR A 155 19.71 9.81 14.05
CA THR A 155 19.24 8.56 13.44
C THR A 155 20.38 7.62 13.07
N SER A 156 21.40 8.11 12.37
CA SER A 156 22.53 7.28 11.88
C SER A 156 23.32 6.67 13.03
N GLU A 157 23.59 7.45 14.09
CA GLU A 157 24.29 7.00 15.29
C GLU A 157 23.50 5.92 16.03
N LYS A 158 22.19 6.12 16.17
CA LYS A 158 21.29 5.15 16.81
C LYS A 158 21.19 3.85 16.01
N LEU A 159 21.05 3.92 14.69
CA LEU A 159 21.05 2.74 13.83
C LEU A 159 22.34 1.93 13.97
N ALA A 160 23.50 2.61 14.00
CA ALA A 160 24.78 1.95 14.24
C ALA A 160 24.84 1.27 15.61
N ALA A 161 24.32 1.92 16.66
CA ALA A 161 24.24 1.33 18.00
C ALA A 161 23.34 0.08 18.04
N TRP A 162 22.18 0.12 17.39
CA TRP A 162 21.28 -1.05 17.28
C TRP A 162 21.90 -2.19 16.49
N SER A 163 22.60 -1.90 15.38
CA SER A 163 23.34 -2.91 14.60
C SER A 163 24.48 -3.55 15.37
N GLY A 164 25.17 -2.78 16.23
CA GLY A 164 26.19 -3.33 17.15
C GLY A 164 25.63 -4.18 18.28
N LYS A 165 24.36 -3.97 18.66
CA LYS A 165 23.68 -4.69 19.74
C LYS A 165 23.02 -6.00 19.28
N ASP A 166 22.46 -6.04 18.07
CA ASP A 166 21.72 -7.19 17.56
C ASP A 166 22.07 -7.49 16.09
N GLY A 167 22.58 -8.71 15.84
CA GLY A 167 23.03 -9.14 14.51
C GLY A 167 21.91 -9.29 13.46
N ARG A 168 20.63 -9.21 13.87
CA ARG A 168 19.50 -9.16 12.94
C ARG A 168 19.37 -7.80 12.26
N VAL A 169 20.00 -6.75 12.78
CA VAL A 169 19.90 -5.37 12.26
C VAL A 169 21.03 -5.08 11.28
N ARG A 170 20.66 -4.90 10.01
CA ARG A 170 21.55 -4.50 8.93
C ARG A 170 21.22 -3.08 8.50
N VAL A 171 22.23 -2.21 8.57
CA VAL A 171 22.09 -0.79 8.23
C VAL A 171 22.75 -0.53 6.88
N ILE A 172 22.05 0.20 6.02
CA ILE A 172 22.55 0.70 4.74
C ILE A 172 22.41 2.22 4.78
N THR A 173 23.53 2.93 4.69
CA THR A 173 23.52 4.39 4.63
C THR A 173 23.70 4.85 3.18
N ILE A 174 22.85 5.76 2.75
CA ILE A 174 22.93 6.39 1.43
C ILE A 174 22.94 7.91 1.57
N ALA A 175 23.38 8.62 0.53
CA ALA A 175 23.14 10.05 0.45
C ALA A 175 21.64 10.31 0.25
N HIS A 176 21.11 11.38 0.84
CA HIS A 176 19.69 11.70 0.79
C HIS A 176 19.17 11.74 -0.65
N ALA A 177 18.25 10.83 -0.96
CA ALA A 177 17.67 10.61 -2.28
C ALA A 177 16.14 10.43 -2.24
N GLY A 178 15.56 10.34 -1.04
CA GLY A 178 14.13 10.20 -0.81
C GLY A 178 13.69 8.75 -0.60
N ILE A 179 12.41 8.61 -0.23
CA ILE A 179 11.83 7.32 0.19
C ILE A 179 11.89 6.24 -0.89
N ILE A 180 11.73 6.58 -2.18
CA ILE A 180 11.68 5.59 -3.27
C ILE A 180 13.04 4.92 -3.48
N PRO A 181 14.17 5.66 -3.65
CA PRO A 181 15.50 5.06 -3.66
C PRO A 181 15.79 4.22 -2.41
N ALA A 182 15.49 4.74 -1.22
CA ALA A 182 15.72 4.04 0.04
C ALA A 182 14.97 2.68 0.09
N LEU A 183 13.69 2.67 -0.29
CA LEU A 183 12.88 1.46 -0.34
C LEU A 183 13.41 0.43 -1.35
N ASN A 184 13.81 0.86 -2.54
CA ASN A 184 14.31 -0.08 -3.56
C ASN A 184 15.67 -0.66 -3.17
N ILE A 185 16.59 0.15 -2.64
CA ILE A 185 17.89 -0.31 -2.16
C ILE A 185 17.71 -1.30 -1.00
N GLY A 186 16.83 -0.99 -0.05
CA GLY A 186 16.55 -1.89 1.06
C GLY A 186 15.86 -3.18 0.60
N MET A 187 14.94 -3.11 -0.35
CA MET A 187 14.26 -4.29 -0.90
C MET A 187 15.24 -5.22 -1.61
N GLU A 188 16.21 -4.70 -2.37
CA GLU A 188 17.27 -5.49 -3.00
C GLU A 188 18.17 -6.18 -1.97
N ALA A 189 18.38 -5.54 -0.80
CA ALA A 189 19.18 -6.09 0.28
C ALA A 189 18.44 -7.10 1.19
N CYS A 190 17.11 -7.21 1.07
CA CYS A 190 16.30 -8.19 1.81
C CYS A 190 16.63 -9.61 1.35
N ARG A 191 17.01 -10.48 2.29
CA ARG A 191 17.31 -11.89 2.00
C ARG A 191 16.04 -12.70 1.83
N SER A 192 15.05 -12.48 2.70
CA SER A 192 13.81 -13.26 2.69
C SER A 192 12.97 -13.05 1.42
N HIS A 193 12.16 -14.05 1.10
CA HIS A 193 11.13 -13.97 0.05
C HIS A 193 9.89 -13.17 0.50
N LEU A 194 9.68 -13.00 1.81
CA LEU A 194 8.65 -12.13 2.39
C LEU A 194 9.29 -10.85 2.92
N VAL A 195 8.65 -9.72 2.67
CA VAL A 195 9.08 -8.42 3.17
C VAL A 195 7.96 -7.79 3.97
N ALA A 196 8.21 -7.45 5.23
CA ALA A 196 7.36 -6.56 6.02
C ALA A 196 7.86 -5.13 5.84
N ARG A 197 6.97 -4.18 5.60
CA ARG A 197 7.34 -2.76 5.55
C ARG A 197 7.14 -2.15 6.93
N MET A 198 8.08 -1.33 7.41
CA MET A 198 7.94 -0.56 8.65
C MET A 198 8.39 0.90 8.44
N ASP A 199 7.71 1.88 9.02
CA ASP A 199 8.25 3.26 9.11
C ASP A 199 9.13 3.38 10.37
N ALA A 200 10.16 4.22 10.31
CA ALA A 200 11.08 4.47 11.42
C ALA A 200 10.45 5.22 12.61
N ASP A 201 9.19 5.66 12.50
CA ASP A 201 8.43 6.36 13.53
C ASP A 201 7.22 5.58 14.08
N ASP A 202 6.94 4.37 13.58
CA ASP A 202 5.79 3.57 14.00
C ASP A 202 6.13 2.53 15.07
N VAL A 203 5.11 1.89 15.65
CA VAL A 203 5.28 0.81 16.64
C VAL A 203 4.56 -0.44 16.16
N ALA A 204 5.27 -1.57 16.11
CA ALA A 204 4.72 -2.86 15.73
C ALA A 204 4.12 -3.58 16.95
N HIS A 205 2.97 -4.22 16.80
CA HIS A 205 2.45 -5.13 17.81
C HIS A 205 3.39 -6.36 17.93
N PRO A 206 3.67 -6.92 19.13
CA PRO A 206 4.63 -8.03 19.32
C PRO A 206 4.36 -9.28 18.47
N GLU A 207 3.11 -9.50 18.07
CA GLU A 207 2.71 -10.65 17.24
C GLU A 207 2.67 -10.34 15.73
N ARG A 208 2.96 -9.11 15.31
CA ARG A 208 2.74 -8.68 13.92
C ARG A 208 3.43 -9.59 12.91
N LEU A 209 4.75 -9.80 13.06
CA LEU A 209 5.52 -10.57 12.07
C LEU A 209 5.07 -12.03 12.02
N GLU A 210 4.83 -12.66 13.18
CA GLU A 210 4.34 -14.03 13.28
C GLU A 210 3.00 -14.19 12.52
N ARG A 211 2.03 -13.31 12.81
CA ARG A 211 0.71 -13.37 12.18
C ARG A 211 0.77 -13.16 10.66
N GLN A 212 1.60 -12.22 10.19
CA GLN A 212 1.74 -11.93 8.76
C GLN A 212 2.44 -13.04 7.98
N VAL A 213 3.50 -13.63 8.55
CA VAL A 213 4.18 -14.79 7.96
C VAL A 213 3.23 -15.97 7.89
N ALA A 214 2.58 -16.33 9.00
CA ALA A 214 1.63 -17.45 9.03
C ALA A 214 0.49 -17.27 8.01
N TYR A 215 -0.03 -16.04 7.87
CA TYR A 215 -1.08 -15.75 6.89
C TYR A 215 -0.59 -15.94 5.44
N LEU A 216 0.58 -15.42 5.08
CA LEU A 216 1.11 -15.54 3.73
C LEU A 216 1.54 -16.97 3.40
N GLU A 217 2.03 -17.74 4.36
CA GLU A 217 2.34 -19.15 4.14
C GLU A 217 1.08 -20.00 3.91
N ALA A 218 0.01 -19.72 4.67
CA ALA A 218 -1.27 -20.39 4.50
C ALA A 218 -2.03 -19.99 3.21
N ASN A 219 -1.74 -18.81 2.66
CA ASN A 219 -2.45 -18.26 1.49
C ASN A 219 -1.48 -17.92 0.34
N PRO A 220 -1.03 -18.93 -0.44
CA PRO A 220 -0.03 -18.76 -1.50
C PRO A 220 -0.45 -17.80 -2.63
N ASP A 221 -1.75 -17.61 -2.84
CA ASP A 221 -2.34 -16.71 -3.83
C ASP A 221 -2.37 -15.24 -3.40
N VAL A 222 -2.25 -14.95 -2.10
CA VAL A 222 -2.19 -13.60 -1.56
C VAL A 222 -0.80 -13.00 -1.82
N THR A 223 -0.78 -11.82 -2.44
CA THR A 223 0.48 -11.11 -2.76
C THR A 223 0.88 -10.14 -1.66
N VAL A 224 -0.11 -9.45 -1.08
CA VAL A 224 0.08 -8.46 0.00
C VAL A 224 -0.93 -8.72 1.10
N VAL A 225 -0.47 -8.77 2.34
CA VAL A 225 -1.31 -8.79 3.53
C VAL A 225 -1.03 -7.55 4.38
N GLY A 226 -2.04 -6.77 4.70
CA GLY A 226 -1.96 -5.71 5.70
C GLY A 226 -2.48 -6.18 7.07
N SER A 227 -2.52 -5.26 8.02
CA SER A 227 -3.29 -5.41 9.25
C SER A 227 -4.21 -4.21 9.45
N LEU A 228 -5.11 -4.29 10.44
CA LEU A 228 -5.73 -3.09 10.96
C LEU A 228 -4.65 -2.23 11.65
N VAL A 229 -4.92 -0.93 11.73
CA VAL A 229 -4.02 0.06 12.33
C VAL A 229 -4.73 0.90 13.37
N GLU A 230 -4.01 1.37 14.38
CA GLU A 230 -4.50 2.34 15.36
C GLU A 230 -3.57 3.55 15.40
N SER A 231 -4.11 4.77 15.32
CA SER A 231 -3.28 5.98 15.40
C SER A 231 -2.86 6.33 16.82
N PHE A 232 -1.64 6.84 16.98
CA PHE A 232 -1.14 7.36 18.26
C PHE A 232 -0.17 8.54 18.07
N PRO A 233 0.11 9.37 19.10
CA PRO A 233 -0.64 9.47 20.35
C PRO A 233 -2.07 9.95 20.08
N ARG A 234 -3.03 9.55 20.93
CA ARG A 234 -4.45 9.92 20.76
C ARG A 234 -4.64 11.43 20.73
N ASP A 235 -3.89 12.14 21.57
CA ASP A 235 -3.83 13.60 21.60
C ASP A 235 -2.97 14.09 20.42
N GLY A 236 -3.63 14.54 19.36
CA GLY A 236 -2.96 15.01 18.14
C GLY A 236 -3.53 14.45 16.85
N VAL A 237 -4.35 13.39 16.93
CA VAL A 237 -5.03 12.81 15.77
C VAL A 237 -6.12 13.76 15.27
N ARG A 238 -5.97 14.23 14.03
CA ARG A 238 -6.97 15.08 13.37
C ARG A 238 -8.16 14.25 12.91
N GLU A 239 -9.36 14.84 12.94
CA GLU A 239 -10.61 14.19 12.50
C GLU A 239 -10.50 13.52 11.12
N GLY A 240 -9.88 14.18 10.15
CA GLY A 240 -9.71 13.61 8.80
C GLY A 240 -8.87 12.33 8.77
N PHE A 241 -7.85 12.22 9.64
CA PHE A 241 -7.03 11.02 9.72
C PHE A 241 -7.77 9.88 10.44
N GLN A 242 -8.56 10.21 11.47
CA GLN A 242 -9.44 9.26 12.14
C GLN A 242 -10.49 8.66 11.17
N ILE A 243 -11.15 9.50 10.37
CA ILE A 243 -12.10 9.06 9.34
C ILE A 243 -11.42 8.13 8.33
N TYR A 244 -10.19 8.45 7.94
CA TYR A 244 -9.42 7.62 7.02
C TYR A 244 -9.09 6.25 7.64
N ILE A 245 -8.62 6.19 8.88
CA ILE A 245 -8.34 4.92 9.59
C ILE A 245 -9.62 4.08 9.74
N GLU A 246 -10.75 4.69 10.09
CA GLU A 246 -12.03 3.98 10.21
C GLU A 246 -12.51 3.40 8.87
N TRP A 247 -12.28 4.10 7.76
CA TRP A 247 -12.55 3.56 6.42
C TRP A 247 -11.56 2.46 6.07
N LEU A 248 -10.27 2.68 6.29
CA LEU A 248 -9.18 1.74 6.00
C LEU A 248 -9.39 0.40 6.72
N ASN A 249 -9.73 0.44 8.01
CA ASN A 249 -9.92 -0.75 8.85
C ASN A 249 -11.18 -1.56 8.50
N LYS A 250 -12.11 -1.01 7.70
CA LYS A 250 -13.27 -1.76 7.18
C LYS A 250 -12.95 -2.57 5.93
N LEU A 251 -11.85 -2.26 5.24
CA LEU A 251 -11.45 -2.93 4.01
C LEU A 251 -10.54 -4.12 4.33
N VAL A 252 -11.14 -5.21 4.79
CA VAL A 252 -10.39 -6.38 5.27
C VAL A 252 -10.11 -7.37 4.13
N ASP A 253 -11.12 -7.74 3.38
CA ASP A 253 -10.98 -8.75 2.31
C ASP A 253 -10.60 -8.16 0.95
N HIS A 254 -10.09 -9.02 0.05
CA HIS A 254 -9.74 -8.66 -1.32
C HIS A 254 -10.82 -7.85 -2.05
N ASN A 255 -12.08 -8.29 -2.00
CA ASN A 255 -13.16 -7.65 -2.75
C ASN A 255 -13.43 -6.25 -2.19
N ALA A 256 -13.44 -6.09 -0.87
CA ALA A 256 -13.60 -4.78 -0.23
C ALA A 256 -12.44 -3.83 -0.60
N ILE A 257 -11.21 -4.32 -0.57
CA ILE A 257 -10.00 -3.55 -0.93
C ILE A 257 -10.06 -3.12 -2.40
N THR A 258 -10.31 -4.05 -3.34
CA THR A 258 -10.30 -3.73 -4.77
C THR A 258 -11.50 -2.89 -5.21
N ARG A 259 -12.65 -3.03 -4.55
CA ARG A 259 -13.83 -2.19 -4.81
C ARG A 259 -13.53 -0.71 -4.52
N ASP A 260 -12.80 -0.46 -3.45
CA ASP A 260 -12.52 0.88 -2.96
C ASP A 260 -11.12 1.38 -3.36
N ILE A 261 -10.36 0.63 -4.18
CA ILE A 261 -8.96 0.95 -4.51
C ILE A 261 -8.79 2.30 -5.22
N PHE A 262 -9.80 2.78 -5.96
CA PHE A 262 -9.75 4.10 -6.59
C PHE A 262 -10.37 5.21 -5.73
N VAL A 263 -10.94 4.89 -4.57
CA VAL A 263 -11.50 5.87 -3.62
C VAL A 263 -10.36 6.57 -2.89
N GLU A 264 -9.44 5.80 -2.32
CA GLU A 264 -8.22 6.26 -1.65
C GLU A 264 -7.24 5.09 -1.53
N SER A 265 -6.01 5.29 -1.02
CA SER A 265 -5.08 4.17 -0.73
C SER A 265 -5.66 3.20 0.31
N PRO A 266 -5.98 1.93 -0.04
CA PRO A 266 -6.71 1.04 0.86
C PRO A 266 -5.81 0.23 1.80
N LEU A 267 -4.50 0.45 1.76
CA LEU A 267 -3.49 -0.25 2.56
C LEU A 267 -2.57 0.79 3.21
N ALA A 268 -2.47 0.80 4.54
CA ALA A 268 -1.44 1.58 5.20
C ALA A 268 -0.09 0.94 4.90
N HIS A 269 0.78 1.67 4.20
CA HIS A 269 2.10 1.16 3.83
C HIS A 269 2.90 0.54 5.00
N PRO A 270 2.98 1.15 6.21
CA PRO A 270 3.71 0.55 7.34
C PRO A 270 3.09 -0.73 7.88
N SER A 271 1.86 -1.09 7.53
CA SER A 271 1.21 -2.29 8.05
C SER A 271 1.35 -3.50 7.13
N VAL A 272 1.89 -3.35 5.92
CA VAL A 272 1.90 -4.45 4.95
C VAL A 272 3.09 -5.41 5.12
N ALA A 273 2.85 -6.67 4.78
CA ALA A 273 3.85 -7.63 4.37
C ALA A 273 3.50 -8.18 2.98
N PHE A 274 4.50 -8.46 2.15
CA PHE A 274 4.27 -8.86 0.76
C PHE A 274 5.33 -9.84 0.24
N ARG A 275 5.00 -10.53 -0.85
CA ARG A 275 5.94 -11.39 -1.58
C ARG A 275 6.90 -10.55 -2.41
N ARG A 276 8.18 -10.52 -2.01
CA ARG A 276 9.21 -9.67 -2.62
C ARG A 276 9.28 -9.81 -4.15
N ARG A 277 9.35 -11.04 -4.65
CA ARG A 277 9.44 -11.32 -6.09
C ARG A 277 8.26 -10.79 -6.91
N ARG A 278 7.04 -10.72 -6.34
CA ARG A 278 5.86 -10.18 -7.03
C ARG A 278 5.97 -8.67 -7.19
N VAL A 279 6.52 -7.98 -6.20
CA VAL A 279 6.78 -6.53 -6.25
C VAL A 279 7.95 -6.20 -7.18
N GLU A 280 9.05 -6.95 -7.09
CA GLU A 280 10.21 -6.80 -7.98
C GLU A 280 9.87 -7.04 -9.45
N ALA A 281 9.03 -8.03 -9.75
CA ALA A 281 8.57 -8.31 -11.11
C ALA A 281 7.82 -7.13 -11.76
N LEU A 282 7.24 -6.24 -10.96
CA LEU A 282 6.60 -4.99 -11.42
C LEU A 282 7.52 -3.78 -11.34
N GLY A 283 8.83 -3.98 -11.16
CA GLY A 283 9.84 -2.94 -11.10
C GLY A 283 9.92 -2.19 -9.76
N GLY A 284 9.43 -2.80 -8.67
CA GLY A 284 9.52 -2.22 -7.33
C GLY A 284 8.74 -0.93 -7.14
N TYR A 285 9.30 0.01 -6.37
CA TYR A 285 8.76 1.36 -6.19
C TYR A 285 9.23 2.27 -7.33
N GLN A 286 8.31 3.06 -7.90
CA GLN A 286 8.58 3.88 -9.08
C GLN A 286 8.22 5.35 -8.84
N GLU A 287 9.04 6.26 -9.38
CA GLU A 287 8.86 7.71 -9.23
C GLU A 287 8.05 8.28 -10.39
N PHE A 288 6.86 8.80 -10.07
CA PHE A 288 5.94 9.42 -11.03
C PHE A 288 5.41 10.81 -10.57
N GLY A 289 5.88 11.29 -9.41
CA GLY A 289 5.43 12.51 -8.76
C GLY A 289 4.10 12.36 -8.02
N TRP A 290 3.75 11.15 -7.58
CA TRP A 290 2.59 10.81 -6.73
C TRP A 290 3.00 9.74 -5.71
N PRO A 291 2.14 9.36 -4.75
CA PRO A 291 2.51 8.45 -3.67
C PRO A 291 2.97 7.09 -4.20
N GLU A 292 4.14 6.67 -3.75
CA GLU A 292 4.81 5.45 -4.22
C GLU A 292 4.09 4.17 -3.81
N ASP A 293 3.48 4.17 -2.62
CA ASP A 293 2.73 3.06 -2.09
C ASP A 293 1.42 2.85 -2.87
N TYR A 294 0.68 3.93 -3.10
CA TYR A 294 -0.56 3.88 -3.87
C TYR A 294 -0.33 3.51 -5.33
N ASP A 295 0.76 3.99 -5.93
CA ASP A 295 1.22 3.56 -7.25
C ASP A 295 1.43 2.04 -7.32
N LEU A 296 2.13 1.48 -6.32
CA LEU A 296 2.39 0.06 -6.22
C LEU A 296 1.09 -0.75 -6.09
N TRP A 297 0.14 -0.32 -5.26
CA TRP A 297 -1.16 -0.97 -5.12
C TRP A 297 -1.95 -0.99 -6.43
N LEU A 298 -1.96 0.12 -7.16
CA LEU A 298 -2.65 0.21 -8.45
C LEU A 298 -1.99 -0.66 -9.52
N ARG A 299 -0.65 -0.71 -9.59
CA ARG A 299 0.05 -1.64 -10.50
C ARG A 299 -0.22 -3.10 -10.18
N LEU A 300 -0.14 -3.47 -8.90
CA LEU A 300 -0.44 -4.83 -8.44
C LEU A 300 -1.90 -5.20 -8.73
N TYR A 301 -2.84 -4.29 -8.55
CA TYR A 301 -4.25 -4.49 -8.89
C TYR A 301 -4.45 -4.78 -10.37
N LEU A 302 -3.80 -4.03 -11.26
CA LEU A 302 -3.87 -4.27 -12.70
C LEU A 302 -3.17 -5.57 -13.13
N ASP A 303 -2.18 -6.06 -12.37
CA ASP A 303 -1.56 -7.39 -12.55
C ASP A 303 -2.42 -8.55 -11.99
N GLY A 304 -3.56 -8.25 -11.35
CA GLY A 304 -4.44 -9.26 -10.76
C GLY A 304 -3.95 -9.81 -9.42
N ALA A 305 -3.10 -9.06 -8.70
CA ALA A 305 -2.65 -9.43 -7.38
C ALA A 305 -3.82 -9.47 -6.37
N ARG A 306 -3.72 -10.38 -5.40
CA ARG A 306 -4.65 -10.49 -4.28
C ARG A 306 -4.11 -9.77 -3.04
N PHE A 307 -5.01 -9.07 -2.37
CA PHE A 307 -4.78 -8.23 -1.19
C PHE A 307 -5.69 -8.70 -0.08
N GLU A 308 -5.19 -8.79 1.14
CA GLU A 308 -5.99 -9.13 2.31
C GLU A 308 -5.52 -8.29 3.51
N LYS A 309 -6.29 -8.24 4.59
CA LYS A 309 -5.83 -7.78 5.90
C LYS A 309 -6.15 -8.79 6.97
N ILE A 310 -5.25 -8.91 7.93
CA ILE A 310 -5.53 -9.56 9.20
C ILE A 310 -6.46 -8.63 10.00
N PRO A 311 -7.63 -9.08 10.47
CA PRO A 311 -8.62 -8.25 11.16
C PRO A 311 -8.24 -7.95 12.63
N GLU A 312 -6.97 -7.65 12.87
CA GLU A 312 -6.37 -7.35 14.16
C GLU A 312 -5.50 -6.09 14.04
N ILE A 313 -5.45 -5.29 15.10
CA ILE A 313 -4.56 -4.12 15.18
C ILE A 313 -3.15 -4.63 15.43
N LEU A 314 -2.31 -4.63 14.39
CA LEU A 314 -0.92 -5.11 14.47
C LEU A 314 0.11 -4.00 14.22
N LEU A 315 -0.35 -2.77 13.96
CA LEU A 315 0.48 -1.59 13.82
C LEU A 315 -0.17 -0.42 14.57
N TYR A 316 0.62 0.21 15.42
CA TYR A 316 0.32 1.53 15.93
C TYR A 316 0.98 2.55 14.99
N TRP A 317 0.17 3.42 14.39
CA TRP A 317 0.56 4.35 13.35
C TRP A 317 0.73 5.76 13.92
N ARG A 318 1.96 6.27 13.97
CA ARG A 318 2.22 7.55 14.62
C ARG A 318 1.60 8.67 13.79
N GLU A 319 1.02 9.65 14.47
CA GLU A 319 0.55 10.90 13.87
C GLU A 319 1.34 12.07 14.41
N HIS A 320 2.01 12.81 13.51
CA HIS A 320 2.71 14.04 13.83
C HIS A 320 2.84 14.94 12.59
N PRO A 321 3.13 16.24 12.76
CA PRO A 321 3.17 17.19 11.64
C PRO A 321 4.29 16.95 10.62
N LYS A 322 5.37 16.26 11.00
CA LYS A 322 6.55 16.03 10.15
C LYS A 322 6.42 14.80 9.23
N ARG A 323 5.33 14.04 9.32
CA ARG A 323 5.11 12.84 8.49
C ARG A 323 5.20 13.17 7.01
N LEU A 324 5.74 12.24 6.23
CA LEU A 324 5.92 12.43 4.80
C LEU A 324 4.60 12.74 4.07
N THR A 325 3.51 12.09 4.48
CA THR A 325 2.15 12.35 3.94
C THR A 325 1.62 13.76 4.23
N ARG A 326 2.23 14.49 5.17
CA ARG A 326 1.88 15.89 5.53
C ARG A 326 2.78 16.91 4.84
N THR A 327 4.04 16.56 4.59
CA THR A 327 5.07 17.50 4.16
C THR A 327 5.42 17.38 2.68
N ASP A 328 5.24 16.20 2.08
CA ASP A 328 5.62 15.95 0.70
C ASP A 328 4.46 16.20 -0.28
N SER A 329 4.73 17.01 -1.30
CA SER A 329 3.77 17.37 -2.35
C SER A 329 3.22 16.18 -3.14
N ARG A 330 3.92 15.04 -3.17
CA ARG A 330 3.47 13.78 -3.79
C ARG A 330 2.13 13.32 -3.23
N TYR A 331 1.86 13.54 -1.95
CA TYR A 331 0.59 13.16 -1.30
C TYR A 331 -0.53 14.18 -1.45
N SER A 332 -0.37 15.19 -2.32
CA SER A 332 -1.47 16.12 -2.62
C SER A 332 -2.64 15.41 -3.30
N VAL A 333 -3.87 15.87 -3.01
CA VAL A 333 -5.09 15.36 -3.66
C VAL A 333 -4.97 15.36 -5.19
N GLU A 334 -4.27 16.34 -5.78
CA GLU A 334 -4.09 16.41 -7.22
C GLU A 334 -3.24 15.25 -7.76
N ASN A 335 -2.20 14.86 -7.05
CA ASN A 335 -1.33 13.76 -7.44
C ASN A 335 -2.01 12.40 -7.26
N PHE A 336 -2.83 12.22 -6.24
CA PHE A 336 -3.75 11.07 -6.15
C PHE A 336 -4.70 11.00 -7.35
N LEU A 337 -5.30 12.11 -7.78
CA LEU A 337 -6.18 12.15 -8.95
C LEU A 337 -5.43 11.86 -10.26
N ARG A 338 -4.17 12.30 -10.39
CA ARG A 338 -3.29 11.95 -11.54
C ARG A 338 -3.02 10.45 -11.59
N ALA A 339 -2.67 9.84 -10.45
CA ALA A 339 -2.46 8.40 -10.35
C ALA A 339 -3.74 7.63 -10.72
N LYS A 340 -4.89 7.99 -10.10
CA LYS A 340 -6.20 7.39 -10.40
C LYS A 340 -6.52 7.46 -11.88
N ALA A 341 -6.43 8.63 -12.50
CA ALA A 341 -6.75 8.78 -13.92
C ALA A 341 -5.86 7.89 -14.81
N ARG A 342 -4.54 7.85 -14.55
CA ARG A 342 -3.62 6.99 -15.30
C ARG A 342 -4.03 5.53 -15.22
N TYR A 343 -4.25 5.01 -14.02
CA TYR A 343 -4.52 3.59 -13.82
C TYR A 343 -5.96 3.18 -14.17
N LEU A 344 -6.92 4.11 -14.08
CA LEU A 344 -8.25 3.94 -14.67
C LEU A 344 -8.15 3.74 -16.19
N ILE A 345 -7.40 4.60 -16.88
CA ILE A 345 -7.20 4.52 -18.34
C ILE A 345 -6.53 3.21 -18.76
N GLN A 346 -5.50 2.77 -18.02
CA GLN A 346 -4.76 1.54 -18.33
C GLN A 346 -5.57 0.26 -18.03
N GLY A 347 -6.51 0.32 -17.07
CA GLY A 347 -7.31 -0.81 -16.63
C GLY A 347 -8.81 -0.63 -16.90
N PRO A 348 -9.63 -0.25 -15.90
CA PRO A 348 -11.10 -0.21 -16.00
C PRO A 348 -11.71 0.47 -17.23
N LEU A 349 -11.04 1.50 -17.76
CA LEU A 349 -11.51 2.28 -18.91
C LEU A 349 -10.99 1.74 -20.26
N ARG A 350 -10.12 0.73 -20.25
CA ARG A 350 -9.54 0.17 -21.47
C ARG A 350 -10.64 -0.44 -22.34
N GLY A 351 -10.73 0.03 -23.59
CA GLY A 351 -11.73 -0.43 -24.55
C GLY A 351 -13.16 0.07 -24.31
N ARG A 352 -13.35 1.01 -23.39
CA ARG A 352 -14.63 1.71 -23.21
C ARG A 352 -14.79 2.76 -24.30
N ASP A 353 -15.99 2.90 -24.83
CA ASP A 353 -16.35 3.90 -25.84
C ASP A 353 -17.01 5.16 -25.21
N ALA A 354 -17.32 5.12 -23.92
CA ALA A 354 -17.88 6.24 -23.17
C ALA A 354 -17.54 6.19 -21.68
N VAL A 355 -17.15 7.33 -21.13
CA VAL A 355 -16.97 7.56 -19.69
C VAL A 355 -17.97 8.61 -19.22
N ILE A 356 -18.79 8.23 -18.25
CA ILE A 356 -19.76 9.11 -17.59
C ILE A 356 -19.28 9.36 -16.16
N VAL A 357 -19.06 10.62 -15.79
CA VAL A 357 -18.61 10.96 -14.42
C VAL A 357 -19.82 11.34 -13.56
N TRP A 358 -20.17 10.50 -12.60
CA TRP A 358 -21.18 10.84 -11.60
C TRP A 358 -20.56 11.76 -10.54
N GLY A 359 -20.94 13.03 -10.59
CA GLY A 359 -20.45 14.12 -9.75
C GLY A 359 -19.81 15.24 -10.59
N ALA A 360 -20.53 16.33 -10.86
CA ALA A 360 -19.99 17.50 -11.55
C ALA A 360 -19.34 18.53 -10.60
N GLY A 361 -19.17 18.17 -9.32
CA GLY A 361 -18.53 18.95 -8.27
C GLY A 361 -17.00 18.98 -8.34
N GLN A 362 -16.35 19.34 -7.22
CA GLN A 362 -14.90 19.57 -7.17
C GLN A 362 -14.10 18.32 -7.59
N MET A 363 -14.44 17.14 -7.08
CA MET A 363 -13.72 15.90 -7.36
C MET A 363 -13.86 15.47 -8.82
N GLY A 364 -15.08 15.29 -9.32
CA GLY A 364 -15.30 14.95 -10.73
C GLY A 364 -14.76 15.98 -11.72
N ARG A 365 -14.77 17.29 -11.41
CA ARG A 365 -14.14 18.33 -12.24
C ARG A 365 -12.62 18.18 -12.32
N ARG A 366 -11.97 17.82 -11.21
CA ARG A 366 -10.50 17.66 -11.13
C ARG A 366 -10.07 16.34 -11.76
N LEU A 367 -10.75 15.24 -11.46
CA LEU A 367 -10.49 13.94 -12.07
C LEU A 367 -10.67 13.98 -13.59
N SER A 368 -11.78 14.55 -14.07
CA SER A 368 -12.07 14.66 -15.51
C SER A 368 -11.02 15.47 -16.28
N LYS A 369 -10.25 16.35 -15.61
CA LYS A 369 -9.10 17.04 -16.22
C LYS A 369 -8.08 16.03 -16.73
N HIS A 370 -7.72 15.08 -15.89
CA HIS A 370 -6.69 14.09 -16.17
C HIS A 370 -7.20 12.98 -17.07
N LEU A 371 -8.48 12.62 -16.95
CA LEU A 371 -9.13 11.69 -17.87
C LEU A 371 -9.11 12.23 -19.31
N VAL A 372 -9.52 13.48 -19.54
CA VAL A 372 -9.48 14.11 -20.87
C VAL A 372 -8.04 14.24 -21.38
N ARG A 373 -7.09 14.61 -20.52
CA ARG A 373 -5.67 14.69 -20.90
C ARG A 373 -5.10 13.33 -21.33
N GLY A 374 -5.59 12.24 -20.73
CA GLY A 374 -5.25 10.88 -21.11
C GLY A 374 -6.21 10.26 -22.14
N GLU A 375 -6.95 11.10 -22.88
CA GLU A 375 -7.80 10.70 -24.00
C GLU A 375 -8.95 9.74 -23.65
N ALA A 376 -9.37 9.69 -22.39
CA ALA A 376 -10.57 8.95 -22.01
C ALA A 376 -11.81 9.58 -22.67
N PRO A 377 -12.75 8.77 -23.23
CA PRO A 377 -13.91 9.28 -23.96
C PRO A 377 -14.98 9.82 -23.01
N LEU A 378 -14.74 10.98 -22.41
CA LEU A 378 -15.69 11.64 -21.49
C LEU A 378 -16.90 12.17 -22.26
N VAL A 379 -18.07 11.57 -22.04
CA VAL A 379 -19.30 11.90 -22.79
C VAL A 379 -20.33 12.66 -21.98
N ALA A 380 -20.35 12.51 -20.65
CA ALA A 380 -21.33 13.18 -19.78
C ALA A 380 -20.87 13.25 -18.33
N PHE A 381 -21.52 14.14 -17.57
CA PHE A 381 -21.52 14.14 -16.12
C PHE A 381 -22.93 13.89 -15.60
N VAL A 382 -23.07 13.22 -14.45
CA VAL A 382 -24.33 13.14 -13.71
C VAL A 382 -24.24 14.02 -12.46
N ASP A 383 -25.24 14.85 -12.17
CA ASP A 383 -25.30 15.62 -10.92
C ASP A 383 -26.76 15.79 -10.46
N ILE A 384 -26.98 15.80 -9.14
CA ILE A 384 -28.31 15.98 -8.54
C ILE A 384 -28.69 17.45 -8.38
N ASP A 385 -27.72 18.36 -8.48
CA ASP A 385 -27.96 19.79 -8.32
C ASP A 385 -28.66 20.35 -9.57
N PRO A 386 -29.94 20.78 -9.47
CA PRO A 386 -30.70 21.27 -10.61
C PRO A 386 -30.07 22.51 -11.24
N ASN A 387 -29.26 23.27 -10.49
CA ASN A 387 -28.55 24.43 -11.03
C ASN A 387 -27.41 24.05 -11.98
N LYS A 388 -26.89 22.81 -11.89
CA LYS A 388 -25.83 22.31 -12.78
C LYS A 388 -26.39 21.55 -13.97
N VAL A 389 -27.52 20.86 -13.79
CA VAL A 389 -28.17 20.09 -14.86
C VAL A 389 -28.49 20.99 -16.06
N GLY A 390 -28.25 20.49 -17.27
CA GLY A 390 -28.42 21.23 -18.53
C GLY A 390 -27.23 22.12 -18.89
N ARG A 391 -26.27 22.34 -17.98
CA ARG A 391 -24.99 23.00 -18.31
C ARG A 391 -23.98 22.01 -18.85
N THR A 392 -22.84 22.51 -19.31
CA THR A 392 -21.71 21.69 -19.75
C THR A 392 -20.51 21.80 -18.82
N ARG A 393 -19.69 20.75 -18.79
CA ARG A 393 -18.39 20.69 -18.13
C ARG A 393 -17.39 20.03 -19.07
N ARG A 394 -16.30 20.72 -19.41
CA ARG A 394 -15.29 20.24 -20.38
C ARG A 394 -15.91 19.80 -21.72
N GLY A 395 -16.93 20.53 -22.18
CA GLY A 395 -17.68 20.18 -23.41
C GLY A 395 -18.71 19.06 -23.24
N ALA A 396 -18.67 18.28 -22.16
CA ALA A 396 -19.67 17.25 -21.90
C ALA A 396 -20.89 17.81 -21.14
N PRO A 397 -22.13 17.41 -21.46
CA PRO A 397 -23.32 17.85 -20.74
C PRO A 397 -23.39 17.28 -19.32
N ILE A 398 -24.06 18.01 -18.43
CA ILE A 398 -24.42 17.58 -17.09
C ILE A 398 -25.88 17.17 -17.11
N ILE A 399 -26.14 15.88 -16.91
CA ILE A 399 -27.46 15.26 -16.98
C ILE A 399 -27.97 14.92 -15.57
N PRO A 400 -29.29 14.86 -15.37
CA PRO A 400 -29.84 14.39 -14.12
C PRO A 400 -29.70 12.86 -14.01
N PRO A 401 -29.71 12.27 -12.79
CA PRO A 401 -29.58 10.82 -12.59
C PRO A 401 -30.59 9.98 -13.38
N GLU A 402 -31.80 10.48 -13.60
CA GLU A 402 -32.88 9.80 -14.31
C GLU A 402 -32.53 9.57 -15.79
N ALA A 403 -31.72 10.45 -16.39
CA ALA A 403 -31.30 10.35 -17.77
C ALA A 403 -30.11 9.39 -17.98
N LEU A 404 -29.52 8.84 -16.91
CA LEU A 404 -28.32 8.00 -17.03
C LEU A 404 -28.54 6.78 -17.94
N LYS A 405 -29.69 6.11 -17.83
CA LYS A 405 -29.96 4.89 -18.61
C LYS A 405 -30.08 5.18 -20.10
N GLU A 406 -30.80 6.25 -20.45
CA GLU A 406 -30.91 6.70 -21.84
C GLU A 406 -29.53 7.05 -22.41
N TRP A 407 -28.67 7.70 -21.63
CA TRP A 407 -27.31 8.01 -22.05
C TRP A 407 -26.42 6.77 -22.18
N TRP A 408 -26.54 5.83 -21.25
CA TRP A 408 -25.82 4.55 -21.28
C TRP A 408 -26.12 3.78 -22.57
N ASP A 409 -27.39 3.71 -22.97
CA ASP A 409 -27.83 2.92 -24.13
C ASP A 409 -27.39 3.50 -25.50
N ARG A 410 -26.78 4.70 -25.52
CA ARG A 410 -26.20 5.30 -26.73
C ARG A 410 -24.82 4.71 -27.09
N PHE A 411 -24.22 3.96 -26.18
CA PHE A 411 -22.86 3.45 -26.30
C PHE A 411 -22.86 1.94 -26.16
N SER A 412 -21.88 1.28 -26.79
CA SER A 412 -21.77 -0.18 -26.79
C SER A 412 -21.05 -0.69 -25.54
N ASN A 413 -20.11 0.08 -24.99
CA ASN A 413 -19.32 -0.31 -23.83
C ASN A 413 -19.03 0.89 -22.89
N PRO A 414 -20.07 1.55 -22.36
CA PRO A 414 -19.90 2.68 -21.44
C PRO A 414 -19.43 2.24 -20.05
N VAL A 415 -18.98 3.22 -19.26
CA VAL A 415 -18.64 3.07 -17.84
C VAL A 415 -18.98 4.32 -17.04
N VAL A 416 -19.41 4.13 -15.79
CA VAL A 416 -19.66 5.24 -14.84
C VAL A 416 -18.53 5.35 -13.81
N LEU A 417 -18.05 6.55 -13.56
CA LEU A 417 -17.11 6.86 -12.48
C LEU A 417 -17.79 7.74 -11.42
N ALA A 418 -18.02 7.20 -10.23
CA ALA A 418 -18.61 7.93 -9.11
C ALA A 418 -17.56 8.76 -8.37
N ALA A 419 -17.51 10.06 -8.66
CA ALA A 419 -16.51 11.01 -8.21
C ALA A 419 -17.11 12.07 -7.26
N VAL A 420 -17.68 11.63 -6.13
CA VAL A 420 -18.37 12.49 -5.15
C VAL A 420 -17.77 12.31 -3.76
N GLY A 421 -17.10 13.36 -3.25
CA GLY A 421 -16.45 13.35 -1.92
C GLY A 421 -17.37 13.72 -0.75
N SER A 422 -18.67 13.94 -0.97
CA SER A 422 -19.62 14.25 0.10
C SER A 422 -19.92 13.01 0.94
N ARG A 423 -19.87 13.15 2.27
CA ARG A 423 -20.14 12.05 3.22
C ARG A 423 -21.50 11.41 2.93
N GLY A 424 -21.55 10.08 2.84
CA GLY A 424 -22.77 9.31 2.56
C GLY A 424 -23.18 9.24 1.08
N ALA A 425 -22.73 10.16 0.23
CA ALA A 425 -23.15 10.20 -1.18
C ALA A 425 -22.78 8.93 -1.96
N ARG A 426 -21.60 8.36 -1.68
CA ARG A 426 -21.14 7.11 -2.32
C ARG A 426 -22.07 5.93 -2.04
N ALA A 427 -22.63 5.82 -0.83
CA ALA A 427 -23.58 4.76 -0.50
C ALA A 427 -24.89 4.92 -1.28
N LEU A 428 -25.40 6.15 -1.37
CA LEU A 428 -26.60 6.48 -2.14
C LEU A 428 -26.42 6.23 -3.64
N ILE A 429 -25.27 6.60 -4.20
CA ILE A 429 -24.94 6.35 -5.62
C ILE A 429 -24.84 4.85 -5.88
N ARG A 430 -24.20 4.09 -4.99
CA ARG A 430 -24.11 2.63 -5.08
C ARG A 430 -25.49 1.99 -5.09
N GLU A 431 -26.35 2.36 -4.14
CA GLU A 431 -27.73 1.87 -4.07
C GLU A 431 -28.51 2.20 -5.35
N ASN A 432 -28.37 3.43 -5.85
CA ASN A 432 -29.03 3.88 -7.08
C ASN A 432 -28.56 3.10 -8.32
N LEU A 433 -27.25 2.91 -8.49
CA LEU A 433 -26.71 2.18 -9.64
C LEU A 433 -27.06 0.69 -9.57
N CYS A 434 -26.89 0.05 -8.41
CA CYS A 434 -27.19 -1.36 -8.22
C CYS A 434 -28.68 -1.67 -8.40
N SER A 435 -29.58 -0.82 -7.89
CA SER A 435 -31.04 -1.00 -8.08
C SER A 435 -31.47 -0.90 -9.54
N ARG A 436 -30.65 -0.29 -10.40
CA ARG A 436 -30.85 -0.17 -11.84
C ARG A 436 -30.08 -1.24 -12.65
N GLY A 437 -29.48 -2.22 -11.98
CA GLY A 437 -28.79 -3.35 -12.60
C GLY A 437 -27.33 -3.10 -12.99
N PHE A 438 -26.74 -1.96 -12.63
CA PHE A 438 -25.33 -1.69 -12.87
C PHE A 438 -24.46 -2.42 -11.85
N ARG A 439 -23.43 -3.13 -12.32
CA ARG A 439 -22.53 -3.92 -11.48
C ARG A 439 -21.27 -3.13 -11.13
N GLU A 440 -21.00 -2.99 -9.84
CA GLU A 440 -19.77 -2.36 -9.35
C GLU A 440 -18.54 -3.20 -9.76
N GLY A 441 -17.48 -2.54 -10.23
CA GLY A 441 -16.28 -3.20 -10.75
C GLY A 441 -16.42 -3.74 -12.17
N ILE A 442 -17.57 -3.53 -12.84
CA ILE A 442 -17.77 -3.88 -14.25
C ILE A 442 -18.36 -2.70 -15.02
N ASP A 443 -19.51 -2.20 -14.57
CA ASP A 443 -20.24 -1.13 -15.24
C ASP A 443 -19.88 0.23 -14.62
N TRP A 444 -19.37 0.24 -13.38
CA TRP A 444 -18.98 1.45 -12.68
C TRP A 444 -17.95 1.25 -11.56
N TRP A 445 -17.25 2.34 -11.20
CA TRP A 445 -16.28 2.40 -10.10
C TRP A 445 -16.48 3.64 -9.23
N ALA A 446 -16.30 3.50 -7.91
CA ALA A 446 -16.12 4.63 -7.02
C ALA A 446 -14.68 5.15 -7.09
N VAL A 447 -14.51 6.47 -7.20
CA VAL A 447 -13.20 7.11 -7.43
C VAL A 447 -12.92 8.30 -6.49
N ALA A 448 -13.84 8.58 -5.56
CA ALA A 448 -13.73 9.61 -4.52
C ALA A 448 -14.61 9.31 -3.31
#